data_AF-A0A355IBA1-F1
#
_entry.id   AF-A0A355IBA1-F1
#
_cell.length_a   1.000
_cell.length_b   1.000
_cell.length_c   1.000
_cell.angle_alpha   90.00
_cell.angle_beta   90.00
_cell.angle_gamma   90.00
#
_symmetry.space_group_name_H-M   'P 1'
#
loop_
_entity.id
_entity.type
_entity.pdbx_description
1 polymer ?
#
loop_
_entity_poly.entity_id
_entity_poly.type
_entity_poly.pdbx_seq_one_letter_code
_entity_poly.pdbx_strand_id
1 'polypeptide(L)'
;AHQLKEEVYGDRIVLFAPLYISDECANNCVYCGFRSSNKAMHRKTLTMDEIEQEVRCMIEEGQKRTVLVYGESPATDIDFMCDTVKKVYSVKTGHGAIRRANINCAPLTVAELTKLKEVGIGTFQVFQETYHHDTYRTVHPQGTIKGHYRWRLYCMDRAQQAGVDD
;
A
#
# COMPACT_ATOMS: atom_id res chain seq x y z
N ALA A 1 -13.50 11.82 -22.49
CA ALA A 1 -13.32 11.20 -21.16
C ALA A 1 -14.63 10.58 -20.64
N HIS A 2 -15.72 11.34 -20.53
CA HIS A 2 -17.00 10.82 -20.02
C HIS A 2 -17.58 9.68 -20.88
N GLN A 3 -17.73 9.88 -22.20
CA GLN A 3 -18.22 8.86 -23.12
C GLN A 3 -17.44 7.53 -23.03
N LEU A 4 -16.09 7.60 -23.01
CA LEU A 4 -15.24 6.41 -22.86
C LEU A 4 -15.47 5.67 -21.52
N LYS A 5 -15.72 6.41 -20.43
CA LYS A 5 -16.04 5.83 -19.12
C LYS A 5 -17.35 5.06 -19.20
N GLU A 6 -18.37 5.62 -19.84
CA GLU A 6 -19.66 4.96 -20.03
C GLU A 6 -19.54 3.71 -20.90
N GLU A 7 -18.81 3.78 -22.02
CA GLU A 7 -18.62 2.66 -22.94
C GLU A 7 -17.89 1.46 -22.30
N VAL A 8 -16.83 1.70 -21.52
CA VAL A 8 -16.01 0.62 -20.92
C VAL A 8 -16.52 0.19 -19.54
N TYR A 9 -16.87 1.16 -18.69
CA TYR A 9 -17.16 0.93 -17.26
C TYR A 9 -18.64 1.17 -16.88
N GLY A 10 -19.45 1.74 -17.78
CA GLY A 10 -20.84 2.12 -17.49
C GLY A 10 -20.91 3.09 -16.30
N ASP A 11 -22.04 3.05 -15.57
CA ASP A 11 -22.25 3.88 -14.37
C ASP A 11 -21.68 3.29 -13.08
N ARG A 12 -20.96 2.17 -13.17
CA ARG A 12 -20.44 1.45 -12.01
C ARG A 12 -19.35 2.25 -11.33
N ILE A 13 -19.48 2.39 -10.01
CA ILE A 13 -18.43 2.94 -9.14
C ILE A 13 -18.09 1.86 -8.11
N VAL A 14 -16.80 1.48 -8.08
CA VAL A 14 -16.29 0.51 -7.13
C VAL A 14 -15.75 1.26 -5.92
N LEU A 15 -16.24 0.89 -4.73
CA LEU A 15 -15.81 1.47 -3.47
C LEU A 15 -14.74 0.60 -2.79
N PHE A 16 -13.80 1.27 -2.15
CA PHE A 16 -12.82 0.70 -1.23
C PHE A 16 -12.44 1.78 -0.21
N ALA A 17 -11.94 1.36 0.96
CA ALA A 17 -11.42 2.26 1.97
C ALA A 17 -9.96 1.93 2.28
N PRO A 18 -9.09 2.93 2.52
CA PRO A 18 -7.71 2.68 2.92
C PRO A 18 -7.64 2.26 4.40
N LEU A 19 -6.73 1.33 4.70
CA LEU A 19 -6.33 0.97 6.06
C LEU A 19 -4.83 1.24 6.22
N TYR A 20 -4.50 2.27 7.00
CA TYR A 20 -3.10 2.61 7.30
C TYR A 20 -2.58 1.68 8.38
N ILE A 21 -1.72 0.75 8.00
CA ILE A 21 -1.15 -0.26 8.90
C ILE A 21 0.01 0.32 9.71
N SER A 22 0.82 1.17 9.09
CA SER A 22 1.95 1.82 9.76
C SER A 22 2.26 3.18 9.16
N ASP A 23 2.53 4.16 10.02
CA ASP A 23 3.02 5.49 9.66
C ASP A 23 4.55 5.65 9.85
N GLU A 24 5.24 4.57 10.25
CA GLU A 24 6.68 4.56 10.44
C GLU A 24 7.37 4.62 9.09
N CYS A 25 8.28 5.60 8.91
CA CYS A 25 8.93 5.80 7.62
C CYS A 25 10.36 6.31 7.83
N ALA A 26 11.31 5.69 7.15
CA ALA A 26 12.72 6.10 7.13
C ALA A 26 12.97 7.30 6.21
N ASN A 27 12.09 7.53 5.22
CA ASN A 27 12.26 8.60 4.23
C ASN A 27 11.86 9.97 4.77
N ASN A 28 12.32 11.01 4.07
CA ASN A 28 12.06 12.39 4.45
C ASN A 28 11.40 13.21 3.32
N CYS A 29 10.40 12.63 2.63
CA CYS A 29 9.71 13.28 1.52
C CYS A 29 9.13 14.62 1.96
N VAL A 30 9.43 15.70 1.24
CA VAL A 30 9.14 17.08 1.72
C VAL A 30 7.65 17.36 1.86
N TYR A 31 6.82 16.64 1.10
CA TYR A 31 5.36 16.78 1.03
C TYR A 31 4.60 15.83 1.98
N CYS A 32 5.30 14.92 2.67
CA CYS A 32 4.66 13.86 3.43
C CYS A 32 4.67 14.14 4.94
N GLY A 33 3.51 14.04 5.59
CA GLY A 33 3.40 14.15 7.06
C GLY A 33 4.16 13.06 7.82
N PHE A 34 4.31 11.87 7.22
CA PHE A 34 5.04 10.73 7.80
C PHE A 34 6.55 10.82 7.62
N ARG A 35 7.08 11.90 7.05
CA ARG A 35 8.53 12.09 6.88
C ARG A 35 9.28 11.89 8.22
N SER A 36 10.43 11.23 8.19
CA SER A 36 11.18 10.83 9.39
C SER A 36 11.63 12.00 10.28
N SER A 37 11.80 13.20 9.69
CA SER A 37 12.10 14.43 10.43
C SER A 37 10.90 15.01 11.20
N ASN A 38 9.67 14.59 10.92
CA ASN A 38 8.51 15.01 11.68
C ASN A 38 8.48 14.30 13.04
N LYS A 39 9.03 14.97 14.07
CA LYS A 39 9.08 14.47 15.45
C LYS A 39 7.86 14.86 16.30
N ALA A 40 6.97 15.68 15.76
CA ALA A 40 5.72 16.05 16.44
C ALA A 40 4.64 14.95 16.36
N MET A 41 4.82 13.98 15.47
CA MET A 41 3.87 12.88 15.26
C MET A 41 4.23 11.68 16.14
N HIS A 42 3.22 11.11 16.79
CA HIS A 42 3.32 9.81 17.45
C HIS A 42 3.28 8.71 16.41
N ARG A 43 4.35 7.90 16.32
CA ARG A 43 4.43 6.81 15.37
C ARG A 43 3.60 5.63 15.82
N LYS A 44 2.96 4.96 14.88
CA LYS A 44 2.11 3.79 15.12
C LYS A 44 2.25 2.79 13.99
N THR A 45 2.52 1.55 14.41
CA THR A 45 2.28 0.33 13.63
C THR A 45 1.19 -0.45 14.35
N LEU A 46 0.14 -0.83 13.62
CA LEU A 46 -0.98 -1.58 14.20
C LEU A 46 -0.53 -3.01 14.57
N THR A 47 -1.00 -3.49 15.72
CA THR A 47 -0.88 -4.91 16.07
C THR A 47 -1.88 -5.75 15.29
N MET A 48 -1.71 -7.07 15.26
CA MET A 48 -2.67 -7.96 14.59
C MET A 48 -4.08 -7.89 15.19
N ASP A 49 -4.19 -7.58 16.48
CA ASP A 49 -5.47 -7.40 17.17
C ASP A 49 -6.12 -6.07 16.80
N GLU A 50 -5.34 -4.99 16.70
CA GLU A 50 -5.83 -3.69 16.23
C GLU A 50 -6.27 -3.77 14.77
N ILE A 51 -5.52 -4.47 13.91
CA ILE A 51 -5.94 -4.73 12.52
C ILE A 51 -7.26 -5.50 12.49
N GLU A 52 -7.45 -6.49 13.36
CA GLU A 52 -8.71 -7.23 13.44
C GLU A 52 -9.89 -6.32 13.80
N GLN A 53 -9.70 -5.42 14.76
CA GLN A 53 -10.70 -4.45 15.19
C GLN A 53 -11.05 -3.48 14.06
N GLU A 54 -10.05 -2.88 13.41
CA GLU A 54 -10.25 -1.97 12.27
C GLU A 54 -10.98 -2.66 11.11
N VAL A 55 -10.55 -3.87 10.74
CA VAL A 55 -11.18 -4.63 9.65
C VAL A 55 -12.62 -5.01 10.01
N ARG A 56 -12.91 -5.34 11.27
CA ARG A 56 -14.28 -5.60 11.74
C ARG A 56 -15.17 -4.36 11.56
N CYS A 57 -14.71 -3.19 11.99
CA CYS A 57 -15.41 -1.92 11.79
C CYS A 57 -15.67 -1.66 10.29
N MET A 58 -14.65 -1.80 9.44
CA MET A 58 -14.79 -1.62 7.98
C MET A 58 -15.85 -2.56 7.38
N ILE A 59 -15.87 -3.82 7.81
CA ILE A 59 -16.85 -4.81 7.33
C ILE A 59 -18.28 -4.42 7.73
N GLU A 60 -18.45 -3.96 8.97
CA GLU A 60 -19.74 -3.50 9.53
C GLU A 60 -20.26 -2.25 8.82
N GLU A 61 -19.37 -1.36 8.37
CA GLU A 61 -19.70 -0.22 7.49
C GLU A 61 -19.98 -0.62 6.03
N GLY A 62 -19.92 -1.92 5.72
CA GLY A 62 -20.26 -2.44 4.40
C GLY A 62 -19.07 -2.58 3.45
N GLN A 63 -17.84 -2.25 3.86
CA GLN A 63 -16.66 -2.40 3.00
C GLN A 63 -16.41 -3.86 2.61
N LYS A 64 -15.94 -4.04 1.38
CA LYS A 64 -15.57 -5.34 0.80
C LYS A 64 -14.19 -5.31 0.14
N ARG A 65 -13.60 -4.12 -0.01
CA ARG A 65 -12.29 -3.91 -0.63
C ARG A 65 -11.52 -2.92 0.22
N THR A 66 -10.24 -3.16 0.40
CA THR A 66 -9.34 -2.26 1.13
C THR A 66 -8.04 -2.06 0.36
N VAL A 67 -7.31 -1.00 0.68
CA VAL A 67 -5.89 -0.87 0.37
C VAL A 67 -5.12 -0.75 1.67
N LEU A 68 -4.16 -1.65 1.88
CA LEU A 68 -3.28 -1.62 3.03
C LEU A 68 -2.11 -0.70 2.73
N VAL A 69 -1.91 0.31 3.59
CA VAL A 69 -0.92 1.37 3.38
C VAL A 69 0.17 1.28 4.43
N TYR A 70 1.43 1.30 3.98
CA TYR A 70 2.61 1.15 4.83
C TYR A 70 3.61 2.27 4.56
N GLY A 71 4.14 2.88 5.63
CA GLY A 71 5.40 3.59 5.54
C GLY A 71 6.58 2.65 5.27
N GLU A 72 7.69 3.21 4.77
CA GLU A 72 8.90 2.44 4.45
C GLU A 72 9.81 2.39 5.68
N SER A 73 9.68 1.34 6.50
CA SER A 73 10.47 1.15 7.72
C SER A 73 10.86 -0.33 7.92
N PRO A 74 11.86 -0.64 8.77
CA PRO A 74 12.17 -2.02 9.13
C PRO A 74 11.04 -2.75 9.87
N ALA A 75 10.10 -2.01 10.48
CA ALA A 75 8.96 -2.61 11.18
C ALA A 75 7.88 -3.14 10.22
N THR A 76 7.90 -2.72 8.96
CA THR A 76 6.98 -3.14 7.90
C THR A 76 7.67 -4.03 6.89
N ASP A 77 8.45 -5.00 7.36
CA ASP A 77 9.09 -5.97 6.47
C ASP A 77 8.08 -6.84 5.71
N ILE A 78 8.58 -7.61 4.74
CA ILE A 78 7.72 -8.42 3.87
C ILE A 78 6.90 -9.46 4.62
N ASP A 79 7.45 -10.07 5.66
CA ASP A 79 6.78 -11.15 6.38
C ASP A 79 5.66 -10.57 7.25
N PHE A 80 5.90 -9.42 7.89
CA PHE A 80 4.85 -8.64 8.55
C PHE A 80 3.75 -8.24 7.56
N MET A 81 4.09 -7.68 6.39
CA MET A 81 3.08 -7.33 5.37
C MET A 81 2.23 -8.54 4.98
N CYS A 82 2.87 -9.69 4.74
CA CYS A 82 2.17 -10.93 4.41
C CYS A 82 1.19 -11.36 5.52
N ASP A 83 1.60 -11.26 6.78
CA ASP A 83 0.75 -11.62 7.91
C ASP A 83 -0.41 -10.64 8.10
N THR A 84 -0.22 -9.34 7.84
CA THR A 84 -1.32 -8.37 7.87
C THR A 84 -2.37 -8.65 6.77
N VAL A 85 -1.96 -9.08 5.57
CA VAL A 85 -2.87 -9.49 4.50
C VAL A 85 -3.69 -10.73 4.92
N LYS A 86 -3.01 -11.76 5.45
CA LYS A 86 -3.67 -12.96 5.95
C LYS A 86 -4.67 -12.62 7.06
N LYS A 87 -4.29 -11.74 8.00
CA LYS A 87 -5.16 -11.28 9.08
C LYS A 87 -6.40 -10.60 8.51
N VAL A 88 -6.25 -9.62 7.62
CA VAL A 88 -7.38 -8.93 6.96
C VAL A 88 -8.37 -9.89 6.31
N TYR A 89 -7.88 -10.91 5.59
CA TYR A 89 -8.76 -11.91 4.97
C TYR A 89 -9.38 -12.91 5.95
N SER A 90 -8.77 -13.11 7.12
CA SER A 90 -9.30 -13.99 8.16
C SER A 90 -10.53 -13.43 8.89
N VAL A 91 -10.66 -12.09 8.95
CA VAL A 91 -11.74 -11.42 9.69
C VAL A 91 -13.07 -11.54 8.94
N LYS A 92 -14.10 -11.97 9.66
CA LYS A 92 -15.47 -12.09 9.18
C LYS A 92 -16.44 -11.60 10.24
N THR A 93 -17.46 -10.85 9.82
CA THR A 93 -18.56 -10.40 10.69
C THR A 93 -19.89 -10.66 10.01
N GLY A 94 -20.73 -11.52 10.59
CA GLY A 94 -21.98 -11.96 9.95
C GLY A 94 -21.70 -12.56 8.56
N HIS A 95 -22.29 -11.95 7.52
CA HIS A 95 -22.04 -12.31 6.10
C HIS A 95 -20.99 -11.42 5.41
N GLY A 96 -20.34 -10.52 6.15
CA GLY A 96 -19.35 -9.58 5.64
C GLY A 96 -17.91 -10.08 5.77
N ALA A 97 -17.11 -9.77 4.77
CA ALA A 97 -15.67 -10.01 4.74
C ALA A 97 -15.00 -9.08 3.73
N ILE A 98 -13.71 -8.77 3.94
CA ILE A 98 -12.89 -8.15 2.89
C ILE A 98 -12.61 -9.21 1.82
N ARG A 99 -12.95 -8.89 0.57
CA ARG A 99 -12.82 -9.78 -0.60
C ARG A 99 -11.61 -9.45 -1.46
N ARG A 100 -11.00 -8.29 -1.25
CA ARG A 100 -9.80 -7.85 -1.96
C ARG A 100 -9.03 -6.84 -1.11
N ALA A 101 -7.76 -7.14 -0.85
CA ALA A 101 -6.79 -6.24 -0.25
C ALA A 101 -5.74 -5.86 -1.30
N ASN A 102 -5.72 -4.60 -1.69
CA ASN A 102 -4.63 -4.02 -2.48
C ASN A 102 -3.51 -3.58 -1.54
N ILE A 103 -2.29 -3.39 -2.07
CA ILE A 103 -1.13 -2.96 -1.28
C ILE A 103 -0.60 -1.65 -1.84
N ASN A 104 -0.41 -0.65 -0.98
CA ASN A 104 0.36 0.54 -1.25
C ASN A 104 1.55 0.58 -0.29
N CYS A 105 2.73 0.27 -0.79
CA CYS A 105 3.96 0.30 0.00
C CYS A 105 5.16 0.76 -0.83
N ALA A 106 6.35 0.67 -0.23
CA ALA A 106 7.60 0.96 -0.92
C ALA A 106 7.92 -0.07 -2.01
N PRO A 107 8.88 0.23 -2.91
CA PRO A 107 9.27 -0.71 -3.96
C PRO A 107 9.94 -1.92 -3.34
N LEU A 108 9.48 -3.10 -3.71
CA LEU A 108 9.99 -4.38 -3.22
C LEU A 108 10.87 -5.07 -4.27
N THR A 109 11.64 -6.05 -3.84
CA THR A 109 12.37 -6.99 -4.70
C THR A 109 11.43 -8.03 -5.31
N VAL A 110 11.87 -8.73 -6.36
CA VAL A 110 11.08 -9.82 -6.99
C VAL A 110 10.76 -10.93 -5.99
N ALA A 111 11.71 -11.29 -5.11
CA ALA A 111 11.50 -12.33 -4.10
C ALA A 111 10.44 -11.92 -3.07
N GLU A 112 10.47 -10.66 -2.61
CA GLU A 112 9.46 -10.13 -1.70
C GLU A 112 8.08 -10.05 -2.38
N LEU A 113 8.03 -9.59 -3.63
CA LEU A 113 6.79 -9.54 -4.40
C LEU A 113 6.19 -10.93 -4.65
N THR A 114 7.04 -11.96 -4.80
CA THR A 114 6.58 -13.36 -4.92
C THR A 114 5.88 -13.80 -3.64
N LYS A 115 6.47 -13.55 -2.46
CA LYS A 115 5.79 -13.82 -1.17
C LYS A 115 4.46 -13.06 -1.05
N LEU A 116 4.45 -11.80 -1.46
CA LEU A 116 3.27 -10.95 -1.42
C LEU A 116 2.15 -11.49 -2.34
N LYS A 117 2.51 -12.01 -3.52
CA LYS A 117 1.58 -12.66 -4.46
C LYS A 117 0.96 -13.93 -3.86
N GLU A 118 1.77 -14.74 -3.18
CA GLU A 118 1.34 -16.01 -2.57
C GLU A 118 0.23 -15.82 -1.51
N VAL A 119 0.22 -14.68 -0.80
CA VAL A 119 -0.84 -14.37 0.18
C VAL A 119 -2.12 -13.79 -0.45
N GLY A 120 -2.19 -13.71 -1.78
CA GLY A 120 -3.43 -13.37 -2.50
C GLY A 120 -3.79 -11.88 -2.47
N ILE A 121 -2.79 -11.00 -2.62
CA ILE A 121 -3.07 -9.58 -2.82
C ILE A 121 -3.84 -9.34 -4.12
N GLY A 122 -4.58 -8.23 -4.16
CA GLY A 122 -5.10 -7.67 -5.40
C GLY A 122 -4.04 -6.84 -6.10
N THR A 123 -4.28 -5.54 -6.24
CA THR A 123 -3.39 -4.64 -6.96
C THR A 123 -2.22 -4.20 -6.08
N PHE A 124 -1.02 -4.18 -6.64
CA PHE A 124 0.17 -3.59 -6.03
C PHE A 124 0.42 -2.17 -6.56
N GLN A 125 0.52 -1.20 -5.66
CA GLN A 125 0.52 0.22 -5.98
C GLN A 125 1.78 0.90 -5.46
N VAL A 126 2.52 1.49 -6.38
CA VAL A 126 3.68 2.34 -6.08
C VAL A 126 3.55 3.59 -6.94
N PHE A 127 3.28 4.73 -6.31
CA PHE A 127 3.29 5.99 -7.02
C PHE A 127 4.73 6.40 -7.32
N GLN A 128 5.00 6.72 -8.58
CA GLN A 128 6.27 7.34 -8.96
C GLN A 128 6.38 8.76 -8.39
N GLU A 129 5.26 9.38 -8.01
CA GLU A 129 5.13 10.74 -7.47
C GLU A 129 5.40 11.83 -8.51
N THR A 130 6.54 11.76 -9.19
CA THR A 130 6.87 12.60 -10.33
C THR A 130 7.92 11.92 -11.21
N TYR A 131 7.72 12.01 -12.52
CA TYR A 131 8.69 11.54 -13.52
C TYR A 131 9.71 12.62 -13.88
N HIS A 132 9.52 13.86 -13.41
CA HIS A 132 10.50 14.92 -13.62
C HIS A 132 11.66 14.75 -12.64
N HIS A 133 12.83 14.40 -13.17
CA HIS A 133 14.01 14.06 -12.38
C HIS A 133 14.41 15.14 -11.36
N ASP A 134 14.37 16.41 -11.74
CA ASP A 134 14.80 17.50 -10.86
C ASP A 134 13.83 17.67 -9.70
N THR A 135 12.52 17.68 -9.99
CA THR A 135 11.48 17.73 -8.94
C THR A 135 11.56 16.52 -8.03
N TYR A 136 11.78 15.32 -8.58
CA TYR A 136 11.93 14.12 -7.76
C TYR A 136 13.08 14.25 -6.77
N ARG A 137 14.23 14.77 -7.20
CA ARG A 137 15.40 15.02 -6.32
C ARG A 137 15.12 16.09 -5.27
N THR A 138 14.35 17.12 -5.62
CA THR A 138 13.95 18.17 -4.66
C THR A 138 13.02 17.62 -3.59
N VAL A 139 12.05 16.79 -3.97
CA VAL A 139 11.00 16.32 -3.05
C VAL A 139 11.35 15.04 -2.30
N HIS A 140 12.34 14.28 -2.77
CA HIS A 140 12.88 13.08 -2.13
C HIS A 140 14.38 13.26 -1.85
N PRO A 141 14.77 13.60 -0.62
CA PRO A 141 16.16 13.88 -0.29
C PRO A 141 17.11 12.75 -0.68
N GLN A 142 18.27 13.12 -1.24
CA GLN A 142 19.35 12.19 -1.54
C GLN A 142 19.83 11.50 -0.26
N GLY A 143 20.19 10.22 -0.35
CA GLY A 143 20.58 9.40 0.81
C GLY A 143 19.40 8.73 1.54
N THR A 144 18.15 8.99 1.14
CA THR A 144 16.99 8.19 1.55
C THR A 144 16.73 7.07 0.55
N ILE A 145 16.05 6.01 0.98
CA ILE A 145 15.72 4.85 0.11
C ILE A 145 14.87 5.31 -1.07
N LYS A 146 13.81 6.09 -0.80
CA LYS A 146 12.92 6.66 -1.82
C LYS A 146 13.64 7.69 -2.70
N GLY A 147 14.73 8.29 -2.26
CA GLY A 147 15.59 9.13 -3.11
C GLY A 147 16.17 8.40 -4.32
N HIS A 148 16.21 7.06 -4.31
CA HIS A 148 16.70 6.27 -5.42
C HIS A 148 15.68 6.16 -6.59
N TYR A 149 15.65 7.17 -7.45
CA TYR A 149 14.70 7.30 -8.58
C TYR A 149 14.50 6.01 -9.41
N ARG A 150 15.59 5.40 -9.89
CA ARG A 150 15.51 4.19 -10.75
C ARG A 150 14.97 2.97 -10.01
N TRP A 151 15.22 2.85 -8.71
CA TRP A 151 14.73 1.73 -7.89
C TRP A 151 13.21 1.77 -7.84
N ARG A 152 12.64 2.97 -7.66
CA ARG A 152 11.20 3.23 -7.69
C ARG A 152 10.60 3.10 -9.09
N LEU A 153 11.26 3.67 -10.10
CA LEU A 153 10.78 3.65 -11.49
C LEU A 153 10.58 2.21 -12.00
N TYR A 154 11.57 1.34 -11.79
CA TYR A 154 11.52 -0.05 -12.27
C TYR A 154 10.78 -1.01 -11.31
N CYS A 155 9.99 -0.47 -10.38
CA CYS A 155 9.26 -1.29 -9.42
C CYS A 155 8.21 -2.18 -10.11
N MET A 156 7.51 -1.64 -11.11
CA MET A 156 6.44 -2.37 -11.77
C MET A 156 6.97 -3.45 -12.72
N ASP A 157 8.17 -3.28 -13.28
CA ASP A 157 8.88 -4.34 -14.01
C ASP A 157 9.13 -5.55 -13.11
N ARG A 158 9.58 -5.31 -11.86
CA ARG A 158 9.80 -6.38 -10.87
C ARG A 158 8.50 -7.02 -10.42
N ALA A 159 7.42 -6.25 -10.29
CA ALA A 159 6.10 -6.77 -9.95
C ALA A 159 5.57 -7.72 -11.04
N GLN A 160 5.68 -7.34 -12.31
CA GLN A 160 5.32 -8.23 -13.42
C GLN A 160 6.21 -9.47 -13.48
N GLN A 161 7.53 -9.34 -13.24
CA GLN A 161 8.44 -10.48 -13.16
C GLN A 161 8.05 -11.47 -12.05
N ALA A 162 7.53 -10.98 -10.92
CA ALA A 162 7.04 -11.80 -9.82
C ALA A 162 5.61 -12.36 -10.02
N GLY A 163 4.96 -12.07 -11.16
CA GLY A 163 3.58 -12.50 -11.43
C GLY A 163 2.52 -11.72 -10.65
N VAL A 164 2.84 -10.52 -10.16
CA VAL A 164 1.85 -9.57 -9.62
C VAL A 164 1.23 -8.83 -10.81
N ASP A 165 0.11 -9.35 -11.30
CA ASP A 165 -0.48 -9.12 -12.62
C ASP A 165 -1.88 -8.46 -12.59
N ASP A 166 -2.24 -7.85 -11.46
CA ASP A 166 -3.55 -7.24 -11.17
C ASP A 166 -3.44 -5.78 -10.68
#